data_AF-A0AAV4TFP6-F1
#
_entry.id   AF-A0AAV4TFP6-F1
#
_cell.length_a   1.000
_cell.length_b   1.000
_cell.length_c   1.000
_cell.angle_alpha   90.00
_cell.angle_beta   90.00
_cell.angle_gamma   90.00
#
_symmetry.space_group_name_H-M   'P 1'
#
loop_
_entity.id
_entity.type
_entity.pdbx_description
1 polymer ?
#
loop_
_entity_poly.entity_id
_entity_poly.type
_entity_poly.pdbx_seq_one_letter_code
_entity_poly.pdbx_strand_id
1 'polypeptide(L)'
;MCLGDKVGWHIVGMVMKSMFTASVLNLKCSPLMEMTTDIINLFPAKFTTSLMIASRVGTFPFRCEVGLHGIAGMESTFTITQCPHSRPVVPLLNGKVREYFIAAEEVEWDYAPSGTNQFNGLPLVEDKMAAVFFERNNTRIGGTYRKVVYREYKDSSFTLKKIRGRDEAHLAMLGPTPQG
;
A
#
# COMPACT_ATOMS: atom_id res chain seq x y z
N MET A 1 10.01 23.43 4.86
CA MET A 1 8.85 24.21 4.39
C MET A 1 7.97 24.56 5.59
N CYS A 2 7.08 25.54 5.47
CA CYS A 2 6.28 26.06 6.58
C CYS A 2 4.83 25.56 6.51
N LEU A 3 4.17 25.47 7.67
CA LEU A 3 2.75 25.13 7.76
C LEU A 3 1.91 26.13 6.93
N GLY A 4 1.08 25.62 6.02
CA GLY A 4 0.23 26.40 5.12
C GLY A 4 0.85 26.72 3.76
N ASP A 5 2.12 26.40 3.54
CA ASP A 5 2.79 26.62 2.26
C ASP A 5 2.14 25.80 1.15
N LYS A 6 1.98 26.43 -0.02
CA LYS A 6 1.67 25.74 -1.28
C LYS A 6 2.99 25.31 -1.92
N VAL A 7 3.17 24.01 -2.10
CA VAL A 7 4.43 23.41 -2.55
C VAL A 7 4.22 22.71 -3.89
N GLY A 8 5.07 23.03 -4.86
CA GLY A 8 5.17 22.30 -6.12
C GLY A 8 6.34 21.32 -6.08
N TRP A 9 6.04 20.03 -6.18
CA TRP A 9 7.02 18.96 -6.32
C TRP A 9 7.22 18.66 -7.80
N HIS A 10 8.35 19.09 -8.35
CA HIS A 10 8.77 18.76 -9.71
C HIS A 10 9.68 17.54 -9.66
N ILE A 11 9.21 16.42 -10.22
CA ILE A 11 9.86 15.12 -10.07
C ILE A 11 10.15 14.56 -11.46
N VAL A 12 11.38 14.05 -11.62
CA VAL A 12 11.84 13.38 -12.85
C VAL A 12 12.26 11.96 -12.53
N GLY A 13 11.78 11.00 -13.33
CA GLY A 13 12.29 9.63 -13.33
C GLY A 13 13.46 9.49 -14.30
N MET A 14 14.66 9.20 -13.80
CA MET A 14 15.87 8.98 -14.62
C MET A 14 16.43 7.59 -14.39
N VAL A 15 16.05 6.63 -15.24
CA VAL A 15 16.25 5.21 -14.96
C VAL A 15 16.46 4.44 -16.27
N MET A 16 17.28 3.38 -16.27
CA MET A 16 17.62 2.63 -17.48
C MET A 16 16.67 1.46 -17.78
N LYS A 17 16.24 0.71 -16.75
CA LYS A 17 15.44 -0.52 -16.94
C LYS A 17 14.38 -0.78 -15.85
N SER A 18 14.51 -0.18 -14.67
CA SER A 18 13.58 -0.39 -13.54
C SER A 18 12.56 0.74 -13.40
N MET A 19 11.34 0.39 -12.98
CA MET A 19 10.29 1.34 -12.61
C MET A 19 10.49 1.81 -11.17
N PHE A 20 10.14 3.06 -10.87
CA PHE A 20 10.26 3.63 -9.53
C PHE A 20 8.90 4.18 -9.13
N THR A 21 8.55 4.01 -7.86
CA THR A 21 7.29 4.51 -7.32
C THR A 21 7.62 5.31 -6.08
N ALA A 22 7.62 6.64 -6.22
CA ALA A 22 7.87 7.53 -5.10
C ALA A 22 6.55 7.80 -4.36
N SER A 23 6.53 7.52 -3.06
CA SER A 23 5.42 7.88 -2.19
C SER A 23 5.66 9.20 -1.51
N VAL A 24 4.65 10.05 -1.59
CA VAL A 24 4.61 11.35 -0.93
C VAL A 24 3.19 11.55 -0.45
N LEU A 25 3.05 11.61 0.87
CA LEU A 25 1.74 11.64 1.51
C LEU A 25 0.98 12.96 1.19
N ASN A 26 -0.30 12.83 0.85
CA ASN A 26 -1.27 13.91 0.61
C ASN A 26 -0.92 14.85 -0.56
N LEU A 27 -0.53 14.29 -1.69
CA LEU A 27 -0.32 15.08 -2.90
C LEU A 27 -1.61 15.22 -3.73
N LYS A 28 -1.77 16.38 -4.37
CA LYS A 28 -2.70 16.59 -5.48
C LYS A 28 -1.91 16.63 -6.78
N CYS A 29 -2.20 15.74 -7.73
CA CYS A 29 -1.49 15.71 -8.99
C CYS A 29 -2.19 16.62 -10.02
N SER A 30 -1.45 17.58 -10.56
CA SER A 30 -1.80 18.47 -11.69
C SER A 30 -3.03 19.39 -11.54
N PRO A 31 -2.94 20.66 -12.01
CA PRO A 31 -4.10 21.54 -12.14
C PRO A 31 -5.07 21.16 -13.28
N LEU A 32 -4.72 20.20 -14.15
CA LEU A 32 -5.57 19.80 -15.29
C LEU A 32 -6.49 18.59 -15.03
N MET A 33 -6.24 17.80 -13.98
CA MET A 33 -7.00 16.56 -13.72
C MET A 33 -7.54 16.42 -12.29
N GLU A 34 -7.24 17.35 -11.37
CA GLU A 34 -7.75 17.39 -9.98
C GLU A 34 -7.78 16.04 -9.22
N MET A 35 -6.83 15.13 -9.51
CA MET A 35 -6.76 13.83 -8.83
C MET A 35 -5.90 13.92 -7.57
N THR A 36 -6.39 13.38 -6.46
CA THR A 36 -5.61 13.16 -5.24
C THR A 36 -4.80 11.87 -5.35
N THR A 37 -3.52 11.92 -4.97
CA THR A 37 -2.66 10.74 -4.92
C THR A 37 -1.65 10.84 -3.79
N ASP A 38 -1.34 9.72 -3.15
CA ASP A 38 -0.22 9.63 -2.21
C ASP A 38 1.03 9.02 -2.87
N ILE A 39 0.89 8.54 -4.10
CA ILE A 39 1.91 7.77 -4.80
C ILE A 39 2.09 8.32 -6.22
N ILE A 40 3.34 8.58 -6.59
CA ILE A 40 3.75 9.01 -7.92
C ILE A 40 4.60 7.93 -8.57
N ASN A 41 4.03 7.30 -9.59
CA ASN A 41 4.77 6.36 -10.43
C ASN A 41 5.70 7.12 -11.38
N LEU A 42 6.99 6.78 -11.37
CA LEU A 42 8.06 7.33 -12.19
C LEU A 42 8.65 6.26 -13.10
N PHE A 43 8.91 6.67 -14.34
CA PHE A 43 9.44 5.84 -15.42
C PHE A 43 10.58 6.60 -16.09
N PRO A 44 11.43 5.94 -16.92
CA PRO A 44 12.46 6.64 -17.68
C PRO A 44 11.91 7.87 -18.40
N ALA A 45 12.55 9.02 -18.18
CA ALA A 45 12.17 10.30 -18.77
C ALA A 45 10.73 10.76 -18.48
N LYS A 46 10.10 10.25 -17.42
CA LYS A 46 8.82 10.80 -16.94
C LYS A 46 9.06 12.05 -16.11
N PHE A 47 8.46 13.14 -16.53
CA PHE A 47 8.40 14.40 -15.79
C PHE A 47 6.99 14.57 -15.24
N THR A 48 6.88 14.91 -13.96
CA THR A 48 5.59 15.16 -13.34
C THR A 48 5.70 16.26 -12.30
N THR A 49 4.62 17.01 -12.14
CA THR A 49 4.51 18.04 -11.14
C THR A 49 3.30 17.76 -10.28
N SER A 50 3.52 17.75 -8.97
CA SER A 50 2.46 17.56 -8.00
C SER A 50 2.41 18.73 -7.03
N LEU A 51 1.20 19.08 -6.61
CA LEU A 51 0.94 20.20 -5.72
C LEU A 51 0.57 19.66 -4.32
N MET A 52 1.05 20.31 -3.29
CA MET A 52 0.78 19.98 -1.89
C MET A 52 0.46 21.25 -1.12
N ILE A 53 -0.39 21.15 -0.10
CA ILE A 53 -0.46 22.15 0.97
C ILE A 53 0.16 21.51 2.22
N ALA A 54 1.19 22.14 2.78
CA ALA A 54 1.82 21.69 4.01
C ALA A 54 0.84 21.82 5.19
N SER A 55 0.11 20.75 5.50
CA SER A 55 -1.07 20.78 6.37
C SER A 55 -0.83 20.39 7.83
N ARG A 56 0.29 19.75 8.14
CA ARG A 56 0.61 19.26 9.48
C ARG A 56 2.10 19.40 9.77
N VAL A 57 2.44 20.02 10.91
CA VAL A 57 3.82 20.14 11.39
C VAL A 57 4.38 18.74 11.68
N GLY A 58 5.62 18.49 11.27
CA GLY A 58 6.31 17.22 11.47
C GLY A 58 7.36 16.93 10.39
N THR A 59 8.06 15.82 10.56
CA THR A 59 8.98 15.25 9.57
C THR A 59 8.32 14.05 8.94
N PHE A 60 8.30 13.99 7.61
CA PHE A 60 7.63 12.96 6.82
C PHE A 60 8.59 12.28 5.85
N PRO A 61 8.42 10.98 5.57
CA PRO A 61 9.24 10.28 4.59
C PRO A 61 8.88 10.70 3.17
N PHE A 62 9.91 10.74 2.33
CA PHE A 62 9.84 10.81 0.88
C PHE A 62 10.65 9.62 0.36
N ARG A 63 9.99 8.55 -0.08
CA ARG A 63 10.68 7.28 -0.34
C ARG A 63 10.11 6.51 -1.52
N CYS A 64 10.89 5.55 -2.01
CA CYS A 64 10.43 4.61 -3.01
C CYS A 64 9.75 3.40 -2.36
N GLU A 65 8.53 3.05 -2.76
CA GLU A 65 7.81 1.87 -2.23
C GLU A 65 8.15 0.56 -2.95
N VAL A 66 9.01 0.63 -3.98
CA VAL A 66 9.59 -0.59 -4.55
C VAL A 66 10.57 -1.17 -3.52
N GLY A 67 10.22 -2.32 -2.94
CA GLY A 67 10.93 -2.87 -1.76
C GLY A 67 12.45 -2.95 -1.89
N LEU A 68 12.97 -3.39 -3.05
CA LEU A 68 14.41 -3.44 -3.29
C LEU A 68 15.08 -2.06 -3.29
N HIS A 69 14.40 -1.03 -3.82
CA HIS A 69 14.93 0.33 -3.84
C HIS A 69 14.89 0.95 -2.44
N GLY A 70 13.84 0.69 -1.66
CA GLY A 70 13.75 1.12 -0.26
C GLY A 70 14.88 0.51 0.59
N ILE A 71 15.11 -0.80 0.49
CA ILE A 71 16.21 -1.48 1.21
C ILE A 71 17.59 -0.99 0.74
N ALA A 72 17.73 -0.62 -0.54
CA ALA A 72 18.95 -0.01 -1.07
C ALA A 72 19.15 1.46 -0.65
N GLY A 73 18.24 2.05 0.14
CA GLY A 73 18.38 3.39 0.71
C GLY A 73 17.72 4.51 -0.11
N MET A 74 16.80 4.21 -1.02
CA MET A 74 16.03 5.23 -1.74
C MET A 74 14.91 5.82 -0.87
N GLU A 75 15.33 6.54 0.16
CA GLU A 75 14.48 7.23 1.13
C GLU A 75 15.14 8.54 1.55
N SER A 76 14.32 9.56 1.75
CA SER A 76 14.70 10.84 2.34
C SER A 76 13.54 11.36 3.18
N THR A 77 13.70 12.55 3.77
CA THR A 77 12.62 13.16 4.56
C THR A 77 12.45 14.62 4.18
N PHE A 78 11.26 15.16 4.46
CA PHE A 78 10.99 16.58 4.43
C PHE A 78 10.31 17.02 5.73
N THR A 79 10.59 18.25 6.15
CA THR A 79 10.07 18.79 7.41
C THR A 79 9.15 19.98 7.14
N ILE A 80 7.99 19.95 7.78
CA ILE A 80 7.04 21.05 7.90
C ILE A 80 7.19 21.63 9.30
N THR A 81 7.57 22.90 9.40
CA THR A 81 7.76 23.60 10.68
C THR A 81 6.76 24.75 10.84
N GLN A 82 6.61 25.23 12.07
CA GLN A 82 5.92 26.48 12.35
C GLN A 82 6.85 27.65 12.03
N CYS A 83 6.39 28.58 11.20
CA CYS A 83 7.10 29.78 10.78
C CYS A 83 6.26 31.03 11.08
N PRO A 84 6.85 32.24 11.05
CA PRO A 84 6.09 33.48 11.29
C PRO A 84 4.92 33.71 10.33
N HIS A 85 5.03 33.23 9.09
CA HIS A 85 4.00 33.35 8.06
C HIS A 85 3.11 32.09 7.94
N SER A 86 3.22 31.16 8.90
CA SER A 86 2.44 29.94 8.86
C SER A 86 0.95 30.23 8.92
N ARG A 87 0.17 29.52 8.09
CA ARG A 87 -1.28 29.65 8.04
C ARG A 87 -1.90 28.38 8.63
N PRO A 88 -2.84 28.50 9.58
CA PRO A 88 -3.55 27.33 10.09
C PRO A 88 -4.26 26.62 8.93
N VAL A 89 -3.88 25.38 8.69
CA VAL A 89 -4.64 24.48 7.81
C VAL A 89 -5.55 23.70 8.73
N VAL A 90 -6.75 24.23 8.99
CA VAL A 90 -7.75 23.55 9.82
C VAL A 90 -8.57 22.64 8.89
N PRO A 91 -8.37 21.31 8.90
CA PRO A 91 -9.32 20.44 8.24
C PRO A 91 -10.67 20.58 8.96
N LEU A 92 -11.72 20.92 8.22
CA LEU A 92 -13.09 20.79 8.71
C LEU A 92 -13.39 19.30 8.87
N LEU A 93 -13.16 18.77 10.06
CA LEU A 93 -13.47 17.39 10.42
C LEU A 93 -14.97 17.26 10.70
N ASN A 94 -15.82 17.48 9.69
CA ASN A 94 -17.27 17.27 9.77
C ASN A 94 -17.67 15.81 9.45
N GLY A 95 -16.76 14.86 9.72
CA GLY A 95 -16.95 13.45 9.40
C GLY A 95 -17.68 12.66 10.47
N LYS A 96 -18.20 11.49 10.09
CA LYS A 96 -18.73 10.50 11.03
C LYS A 96 -17.59 9.62 11.56
N VAL A 97 -17.53 9.42 12.88
CA VAL A 97 -16.59 8.46 13.47
C VAL A 97 -17.00 7.03 13.06
N ARG A 98 -16.04 6.26 12.56
CA ARG A 98 -16.19 4.84 12.24
C ARG A 98 -15.12 4.08 12.99
N GLU A 99 -15.54 3.14 13.83
CA GLU A 99 -14.64 2.34 14.66
C GLU A 99 -14.52 0.92 14.07
N TYR A 100 -13.29 0.41 14.01
CA TYR A 100 -12.96 -0.90 13.48
C TYR A 100 -12.02 -1.61 14.45
N PHE A 101 -12.27 -2.89 14.72
CA PHE A 101 -11.42 -3.73 15.56
C PHE A 101 -10.66 -4.70 14.67
N ILE A 102 -9.37 -4.46 14.44
CA ILE A 102 -8.55 -5.23 13.50
C ILE A 102 -7.32 -5.77 14.22
N ALA A 103 -7.04 -7.06 14.07
CA ALA A 103 -5.84 -7.70 14.60
C ALA A 103 -5.02 -8.36 13.48
N ALA A 104 -3.72 -8.50 13.72
CA ALA A 104 -2.80 -9.28 12.90
C ALA A 104 -2.74 -10.71 13.43
N GLU A 105 -2.94 -11.70 12.55
CA GLU A 105 -3.01 -13.12 12.91
C GLU A 105 -2.10 -13.97 12.04
N GLU A 106 -1.40 -14.92 12.66
CA GLU A 106 -0.68 -15.96 11.93
C GLU A 106 -1.66 -17.00 11.37
N VAL A 107 -1.50 -17.32 10.09
CA VAL A 107 -2.29 -18.34 9.38
C VAL A 107 -1.39 -19.17 8.47
N GLU A 108 -1.73 -20.44 8.27
CA GLU A 108 -1.23 -21.22 7.14
C GLU A 108 -2.00 -20.80 5.90
N TRP A 109 -1.29 -20.19 4.94
CA TRP A 109 -1.90 -19.65 3.72
C TRP A 109 -1.58 -20.56 2.53
N ASP A 110 -2.61 -21.20 1.98
CA ASP A 110 -2.55 -21.96 0.74
C ASP A 110 -2.84 -21.05 -0.46
N TYR A 111 -1.85 -20.87 -1.34
CA TYR A 111 -1.97 -20.01 -2.52
C TYR A 111 -2.88 -20.60 -3.60
N ALA A 112 -3.13 -21.90 -3.61
CA ALA A 112 -4.03 -22.54 -4.57
C ALA A 112 -4.75 -23.75 -3.94
N PRO A 113 -5.78 -23.50 -3.10
CA PRO A 113 -6.47 -24.56 -2.35
C PRO A 113 -7.10 -25.67 -3.20
N SER A 114 -7.36 -25.43 -4.49
CA SER A 114 -7.89 -26.46 -5.39
C SER A 114 -6.85 -27.50 -5.82
N GLY A 115 -5.56 -27.22 -5.67
CA GLY A 115 -4.49 -28.10 -6.14
C GLY A 115 -4.36 -28.22 -7.67
N THR A 116 -5.19 -27.49 -8.42
CA THR A 116 -5.30 -27.55 -9.89
C THR A 116 -5.26 -26.16 -10.52
N ASN A 117 -4.68 -26.06 -11.70
CA ASN A 117 -4.76 -24.87 -12.54
C ASN A 117 -6.14 -24.82 -13.20
N GLN A 118 -6.95 -23.84 -12.83
CA GLN A 118 -8.34 -23.70 -13.29
C GLN A 118 -8.46 -23.35 -14.79
N PHE A 119 -7.38 -22.92 -15.45
CA PHE A 119 -7.41 -22.60 -16.88
C PHE A 119 -7.28 -23.82 -17.79
N ASN A 120 -6.49 -24.82 -17.38
CA ASN A 120 -6.21 -26.01 -18.20
C ASN A 120 -6.62 -27.33 -17.51
N GLY A 121 -7.07 -27.29 -16.25
CA GLY A 121 -7.53 -28.43 -15.48
C GLY A 121 -6.42 -29.34 -14.94
N LEU A 122 -5.15 -29.03 -15.20
CA LEU A 122 -4.03 -29.86 -14.76
C LEU A 122 -3.74 -29.68 -13.26
N PRO A 123 -3.29 -30.74 -12.56
CA PRO A 123 -2.69 -30.59 -11.23
C PRO A 123 -1.53 -29.60 -11.27
N LEU A 124 -1.39 -28.77 -10.23
CA LEU A 124 -0.37 -27.69 -10.20
C LEU A 124 1.07 -28.20 -10.29
N VAL A 125 1.31 -29.44 -9.86
CA VAL A 125 2.63 -30.09 -9.95
C VAL A 125 2.91 -30.69 -11.32
N GLU A 126 1.88 -30.93 -12.14
CA GLU A 126 2.00 -31.45 -13.51
C GLU A 126 2.08 -30.31 -14.55
N ASP A 127 1.50 -29.16 -14.24
CA ASP A 127 1.67 -27.94 -15.03
C ASP A 127 3.08 -27.38 -14.87
N LYS A 128 3.90 -27.43 -15.94
CA LYS A 128 5.30 -26.98 -15.91
C LYS A 128 5.50 -25.54 -15.44
N MET A 129 4.54 -24.65 -15.70
CA MET A 129 4.63 -23.25 -15.27
C MET A 129 4.28 -23.09 -13.80
N ALA A 130 3.30 -23.86 -13.31
CA ALA A 130 2.88 -23.82 -11.91
C ALA A 130 3.84 -24.61 -10.99
N ALA A 131 4.36 -25.74 -11.45
CA ALA A 131 5.21 -26.65 -10.66
C ALA A 131 6.41 -25.94 -10.04
N VAL A 132 6.97 -24.94 -10.74
CA VAL A 132 8.07 -24.09 -10.24
C VAL A 132 7.75 -23.47 -8.86
N PHE A 133 6.48 -23.19 -8.57
CA PHE A 133 6.01 -22.58 -7.32
C PHE A 133 5.36 -23.58 -6.36
N PHE A 134 4.73 -24.64 -6.87
CA PHE A 134 3.88 -25.54 -6.06
C PHE A 134 4.53 -26.87 -5.70
N GLU A 135 5.60 -27.29 -6.39
CA GLU A 135 6.29 -28.54 -6.08
C GLU A 135 6.92 -28.49 -4.69
N ARG A 136 6.63 -29.50 -3.87
CA ARG A 136 7.19 -29.67 -2.52
C ARG A 136 8.16 -30.83 -2.49
N ASN A 137 9.37 -30.57 -2.01
CA ASN A 137 10.41 -31.58 -1.84
C ASN A 137 11.41 -31.13 -0.77
N ASN A 138 12.57 -31.80 -0.65
CA ASN A 138 13.56 -31.50 0.40
C ASN A 138 14.15 -30.08 0.32
N THR A 139 14.03 -29.38 -0.81
CA THR A 139 14.55 -28.01 -1.00
C THR A 139 13.48 -26.99 -1.38
N ARG A 140 12.21 -27.40 -1.46
CA ARG A 140 11.08 -26.53 -1.85
C ARG A 140 9.90 -26.69 -0.88
N ILE A 141 9.40 -25.55 -0.39
CA ILE A 141 8.31 -25.47 0.58
C ILE A 141 6.97 -25.93 -0.03
N GLY A 142 6.75 -25.65 -1.32
CA GLY A 142 5.47 -25.85 -2.01
C GLY A 142 4.58 -24.61 -1.94
N GLY A 143 3.26 -24.80 -2.10
CA GLY A 143 2.30 -23.69 -2.22
C GLY A 143 1.70 -23.15 -0.92
N THR A 144 2.06 -23.70 0.25
CA THR A 144 1.48 -23.30 1.55
C THR A 144 2.56 -22.68 2.42
N TYR A 145 2.26 -21.51 2.98
CA TYR A 145 3.20 -20.73 3.77
C TYR A 145 2.53 -20.14 4.99
N ARG A 146 3.24 -20.12 6.11
CA ARG A 146 2.85 -19.30 7.26
C ARG A 146 2.93 -17.82 6.91
N LYS A 147 1.82 -17.09 7.12
CA LYS A 147 1.68 -15.65 6.86
C LYS A 147 1.05 -14.95 8.04
N VAL A 148 1.20 -13.63 8.09
CA VAL A 148 0.45 -12.77 9.01
C VAL A 148 -0.57 -11.98 8.18
N VAL A 149 -1.85 -12.06 8.56
CA VAL A 149 -2.97 -11.41 7.86
C VAL A 149 -3.79 -10.55 8.81
N TYR A 150 -4.39 -9.48 8.29
CA TYR A 150 -5.32 -8.66 9.07
C TYR A 150 -6.73 -9.24 9.06
N ARG A 151 -7.38 -9.29 10.23
CA ARG A 151 -8.75 -9.79 10.40
C ARG A 151 -9.55 -8.84 11.29
N GLU A 152 -10.83 -8.70 10.96
CA GLU A 152 -11.76 -7.83 11.69
C GLU A 152 -12.49 -8.60 12.79
N TYR A 153 -12.74 -7.91 13.89
CA TYR A 153 -13.45 -8.36 15.08
C TYR A 153 -14.67 -7.50 15.33
N LYS A 154 -15.61 -8.03 16.11
CA LYS A 154 -16.86 -7.33 16.43
C LYS A 154 -16.66 -6.16 17.40
N ASP A 155 -15.69 -6.27 18.30
CA ASP A 155 -15.46 -5.32 19.38
C ASP A 155 -14.00 -5.38 19.89
N SER A 156 -13.69 -4.53 20.87
CA SER A 156 -12.37 -4.38 21.49
C SER A 156 -11.92 -5.57 22.32
N SER A 157 -12.75 -6.60 22.54
CA SER A 157 -12.34 -7.81 23.23
C SER A 157 -11.48 -8.72 22.37
N PHE A 158 -11.52 -8.56 21.04
CA PHE A 158 -10.84 -9.42 20.07
C PHE A 158 -11.14 -10.92 20.26
N THR A 159 -12.34 -11.25 20.74
CA THR A 159 -12.75 -12.65 20.95
C THR A 159 -13.55 -13.21 19.77
N LEU A 160 -14.48 -12.42 19.23
CA LEU A 160 -15.36 -12.81 18.14
C LEU A 160 -14.96 -12.14 16.84
N LYS A 161 -14.38 -12.94 15.92
CA LYS A 161 -14.10 -12.50 14.55
C LYS A 161 -15.39 -12.14 13.83
N LYS A 162 -15.35 -11.06 13.05
CA LYS A 162 -16.43 -10.71 12.14
C LYS A 162 -16.42 -11.68 10.97
N ILE A 163 -17.56 -12.30 10.71
CA ILE A 163 -17.70 -13.26 9.61
C ILE A 163 -17.76 -12.48 8.30
N ARG A 164 -16.91 -12.87 7.34
CA ARG A 164 -16.94 -12.30 5.99
C ARG A 164 -18.17 -12.77 5.23
N GLY A 165 -18.86 -11.84 4.60
CA GLY A 165 -19.97 -12.11 3.70
C GLY A 165 -19.51 -12.70 2.35
N ARG A 166 -20.48 -13.06 1.49
CA ARG A 166 -20.21 -13.51 0.11
C ARG A 166 -19.54 -12.42 -0.73
N ASP A 167 -19.94 -11.19 -0.48
CA ASP A 167 -19.38 -9.97 -1.06
C ASP A 167 -17.93 -9.71 -0.64
N GLU A 168 -17.49 -10.23 0.51
CA GLU A 168 -16.12 -10.05 1.01
C GLU A 168 -15.23 -11.29 0.82
N ALA A 169 -15.79 -12.41 0.34
CA ALA A 169 -15.06 -13.67 0.14
C ALA A 169 -13.83 -13.48 -0.74
N HIS A 170 -13.94 -12.62 -1.76
CA HIS A 170 -12.86 -12.32 -2.70
C HIS A 170 -11.65 -11.60 -2.05
N LEU A 171 -11.80 -10.99 -0.87
CA LEU A 171 -10.71 -10.31 -0.18
C LEU A 171 -9.61 -11.29 0.24
N ALA A 172 -9.98 -12.54 0.55
CA ALA A 172 -9.05 -13.62 0.87
C ALA A 172 -7.89 -13.20 1.80
N MET A 173 -6.69 -12.99 1.27
CA MET A 173 -5.50 -12.61 2.05
C MET A 173 -5.56 -11.16 2.56
N LEU A 174 -6.25 -10.27 1.83
CA LEU A 174 -6.40 -8.87 2.19
C LEU A 174 -7.10 -8.72 3.56
N GLY A 175 -6.82 -7.60 4.23
CA GLY A 175 -7.54 -7.20 5.43
C GLY A 175 -9.00 -6.83 5.15
N PRO A 176 -9.78 -6.50 6.20
CA PRO A 176 -11.06 -5.83 5.99
C PRO A 176 -10.87 -4.49 5.27
N THR A 177 -11.95 -3.93 4.73
CA THR A 177 -11.93 -2.65 4.01
C THR A 177 -12.51 -1.54 4.89
N PRO A 178 -11.67 -0.71 5.55
CA PRO A 178 -12.15 0.48 6.22
C PRO A 178 -12.77 1.44 5.20
N GLN A 179 -13.89 2.05 5.55
CA GLN A 179 -14.58 3.02 4.70
C GLN A 179 -14.40 4.41 5.29
N GLY A 180 -14.06 5.38 4.44
CA GLY A 180 -13.95 6.80 4.78
C GLY A 180 -15.29 7.54 4.77
#